data_AF-A0A524HR91-F1
#
_entry.id   AF-A0A524HR91-F1
#
_cell.length_a   1.000
_cell.length_b   1.000
_cell.length_c   1.000
_cell.angle_alpha   90.00
_cell.angle_beta   90.00
_cell.angle_gamma   90.00
#
_symmetry.space_group_name_H-M   'P 1'
#
loop_
_entity.id
_entity.type
_entity.pdbx_description
1 polymer ?
#
loop_
_entity_poly.entity_id
_entity_poly.type
_entity_poly.pdbx_seq_one_letter_code
_entity_poly.pdbx_strand_id
1 'polypeptide(L)' 'MTFKQAVTLYLMTLAVFFVIDMIWLGVVAKGFYRKHLGTMLSPKVNWGAALLFYLLFIVGLIVFV' A
#
# COMPACT_ATOMS: atom_id res chain seq x y z
N MET A 1 -1.67 -13.39 -20.55
CA MET A 1 -1.30 -11.96 -20.57
C MET A 1 0.02 -11.78 -21.29
N THR A 2 0.18 -10.80 -22.17
CA THR A 2 1.52 -10.48 -22.68
C THR A 2 2.33 -9.75 -21.60
N PHE A 3 3.67 -9.85 -21.66
CA PHE A 3 4.54 -9.21 -20.68
C PHE A 3 4.30 -7.69 -20.57
N LYS A 4 4.10 -7.02 -21.72
CA LYS A 4 3.76 -5.58 -21.75
C LYS A 4 2.47 -5.28 -20.99
N GLN A 5 1.41 -6.07 -21.19
CA GLN A 5 0.14 -5.87 -20.49
C GLN A 5 0.28 -6.12 -18.98
N ALA A 6 1.05 -7.12 -18.57
CA ALA A 6 1.32 -7.40 -17.15
C ALA A 6 2.02 -6.23 -16.47
N VAL A 7 3.05 -5.66 -17.12
CA VAL A 7 3.75 -4.47 -16.60
C VAL A 7 2.82 -3.25 -16.55
N THR A 8 1.99 -3.02 -17.58
CA THR A 8 1.04 -1.91 -17.56
C THR A 8 0.01 -2.05 -16.44
N LEU A 9 -0.58 -3.24 -16.24
CA LEU A 9 -1.49 -3.45 -15.12
C LEU A 9 -0.78 -3.30 -13.78
N TYR A 10 0.44 -3.81 -13.65
CA TYR A 10 1.22 -3.66 -12.43
C TYR A 10 1.41 -2.21 -12.03
N LEU A 11 1.86 -1.37 -12.96
CA LEU A 11 2.09 0.05 -12.69
C LEU A 11 0.78 0.80 -12.39
N MET A 12 -0.30 0.50 -13.12
CA MET A 12 -1.60 1.12 -12.91
C MET A 12 -2.20 0.74 -11.55
N THR A 13 -2.18 -0.55 -11.22
CA THR A 13 -2.66 -1.04 -9.92
C THR A 13 -1.83 -0.44 -8.80
N LEU A 14 -0.50 -0.35 -8.96
CA LEU A 14 0.38 0.28 -7.97
C LEU A 14 0.06 1.75 -7.74
N ALA A 15 -0.13 2.51 -8.82
CA ALA A 15 -0.50 3.92 -8.71
C ALA A 15 -1.84 4.10 -8.00
N VAL A 16 -2.87 3.34 -8.37
CA VAL A 16 -4.21 3.44 -7.78
C VAL A 16 -4.20 3.03 -6.31
N PHE A 17 -3.58 1.90 -5.97
CA PHE A 17 -3.47 1.44 -4.58
C PHE A 17 -2.77 2.48 -3.71
N PHE A 18 -1.65 3.01 -4.21
CA PHE A 18 -0.85 3.99 -3.48
C PHE A 18 -1.62 5.29 -3.23
N VAL A 19 -2.38 5.79 -4.22
CA VAL A 19 -3.21 7.00 -4.07
C VAL A 19 -4.31 6.78 -3.02
N ILE A 20 -5.02 5.66 -3.09
CA ILE A 20 -6.10 5.34 -2.14
C ILE A 20 -5.53 5.25 -0.73
N ASP A 21 -4.40 4.56 -0.56
CA ASP A 21 -3.79 4.37 0.76
C ASP A 21 -3.19 5.66 1.31
N MET A 22 -2.59 6.51 0.47
CA MET A 22 -2.13 7.84 0.89
C MET A 22 -3.28 8.69 1.44
N ILE A 23 -4.45 8.66 0.79
CA ILE A 23 -5.65 9.36 1.27
C ILE A 23 -6.08 8.77 2.62
N TRP A 24 -6.08 7.44 2.75
CA TRP A 24 -6.42 6.77 4.00
C TRP A 24 -5.45 7.10 5.14
N LEU A 25 -4.15 7.01 4.91
CA LEU A 25 -3.11 7.33 5.89
C LEU A 25 -3.14 8.82 6.27
N GLY A 26 -3.33 9.70 5.30
CA GLY A 26 -3.36 11.15 5.53
C GLY A 26 -4.57 11.61 6.35
N VAL A 27 -5.76 11.09 6.02
CA VAL A 27 -7.03 11.57 6.60
C VAL A 27 -7.46 10.70 7.78
N VAL A 28 -7.47 9.37 7.61
CA VAL A 28 -8.02 8.44 8.60
C VAL A 28 -6.98 8.08 9.66
N ALA A 29 -5.75 7.73 9.26
CA ALA A 29 -4.76 7.24 10.22
C ALA A 29 -4.33 8.30 11.25
N LYS A 30 -4.20 9.57 10.82
CA LYS A 30 -3.78 10.66 11.71
C LYS A 30 -4.73 10.89 12.90
N GLY A 31 -6.04 10.74 12.66
CA GLY A 31 -7.07 10.95 13.69
C GLY A 31 -7.52 9.65 14.38
N PHE A 32 -7.91 8.65 13.60
CA PHE A 32 -8.55 7.44 14.11
C PHE A 32 -7.55 6.49 14.78
N TYR A 33 -6.44 6.18 14.09
CA TYR A 33 -5.45 5.21 14.59
C TYR A 33 -4.68 5.81 15.76
N ARG A 34 -4.31 7.09 15.70
CA ARG A 34 -3.61 7.74 16.83
C ARG A 34 -4.46 7.81 18.09
N LYS A 35 -5.80 7.92 17.97
CA LYS A 35 -6.72 7.96 19.11
C LYS A 35 -6.93 6.60 19.78
N HIS A 36 -6.97 5.51 19.01
CA HIS A 36 -7.29 4.18 19.54
C HIS A 36 -6.07 3.27 19.72
N LEU A 37 -5.02 3.48 18.94
CA LEU A 37 -3.81 2.64 18.89
C LEU A 37 -2.56 3.43 19.31
N GLY A 38 -2.70 4.66 19.81
CA GLY A 38 -1.58 5.58 20.06
C GLY A 38 -0.46 5.02 20.95
N THR A 39 -0.78 4.17 21.93
CA THR A 39 0.21 3.51 22.80
C THR A 39 0.83 2.26 22.19
N MET A 40 0.22 1.69 21.14
CA MET A 40 0.71 0.49 20.42
C MET A 40 1.38 0.84 19.08
N LEU A 41 1.22 2.08 18.61
CA LEU A 41 1.82 2.57 17.38
C LEU A 41 3.32 2.77 17.55
N SER A 42 4.10 2.11 16.68
CA SER A 42 5.54 2.35 16.60
C SER A 42 5.79 3.84 16.31
N PRO A 43 6.72 4.49 17.04
CA PRO A 43 7.08 5.88 16.77
C PRO A 43 7.78 6.06 15.42
N LYS A 44 8.27 4.97 14.82
CA LYS A 44 8.96 4.97 13.53
C LYS A 44 8.19 4.13 12.51
N VAL A 45 7.97 4.71 11.34
CA VAL A 45 7.44 4.00 10.18
C VAL A 45 8.57 3.16 9.58
N ASN A 46 8.33 1.86 9.38
CA ASN A 46 9.24 1.01 8.64
C ASN A 46 8.96 1.12 7.13
N TRP A 47 9.58 2.11 6.51
CA TRP A 47 9.42 2.40 5.08
C TRP A 47 9.86 1.24 4.18
N GLY A 48 10.88 0.48 4.58
CA GLY A 48 11.34 -0.68 3.81
C GLY A 48 10.29 -1.78 3.75
N ALA A 49 9.71 -2.13 4.91
CA ALA A 49 8.62 -3.10 4.97
C ALA A 49 7.37 -2.62 4.24
N ALA A 50 7.03 -1.33 4.36
CA ALA A 50 5.89 -0.74 3.65
C ALA A 50 6.06 -0.85 2.13
N LEU A 51 7.21 -0.45 1.59
CA LEU A 51 7.47 -0.51 0.14
C LEU A 51 7.46 -1.95 -0.36
N LEU A 52 8.10 -2.87 0.37
CA LEU A 52 8.12 -4.29 0.01
C LEU A 52 6.71 -4.89 -0.01
N PHE A 53 5.87 -4.52 0.96
CA PHE A 53 4.47 -4.94 0.99
C PHE A 53 3.72 -4.50 -0.27
N TYR A 54 3.82 -3.23 -0.67
CA TYR A 54 3.17 -2.74 -1.89
C TYR A 54 3.62 -3.52 -3.13
N LEU A 55 4.91 -3.73 -3.28
CA LEU A 55 5.45 -4.40 -4.45
C LEU A 55 4.98 -5.86 -4.53
N LEU A 56 5.08 -6.60 -3.42
CA LEU A 56 4.70 -8.02 -3.36
C LEU A 56 3.19 -8.22 -3.43
N PHE A 57 2.41 -7.38 -2.76
CA PHE A 57 0.96 -7.48 -2.74
C PHE A 57 0.38 -7.38 -4.15
N ILE A 58 0.88 -6.45 -4.96
CA ILE A 58 0.41 -6.26 -6.34
C ILE A 58 0.87 -7.40 -7.25
N VAL A 59 2.07 -7.96 -7.03
CA VAL A 59 2.49 -9.19 -7.73
C VAL A 59 1.50 -10.31 -7.43
N GLY A 60 1.15 -10.50 -6.16
CA GLY A 60 0.15 -11.49 -5.75
C GLY A 60 -1.20 -11.24 -6.41
N LEU A 61 -1.66 -10.00 -6.43
CA LEU A 61 -2.94 -9.61 -7.03
C LEU A 61 -2.99 -9.96 -8.52
N ILE A 62 -1.92 -9.71 -9.28
CA ILE A 62 -1.88 -10.00 -10.73
C ILE A 62 -1.72 -11.50 -11.03
N VAL A 63 -1.06 -12.25 -10.15
CA VAL A 63 -0.78 -13.68 -10.36
C VAL A 63 -1.95 -14.56 -9.92
N PHE A 64 -2.62 -14.21 -8.83
CA PHE A 64 -3.62 -15.05 -8.19
C PHE A 64 -5.08 -14.65 -8.46
N VAL A 65 -5.33 -13.46 -9.03
CA VAL A 65 -6.67 -12.97 -9.41
C VAL A 65 -6.78 -12.86 -10.92
#